data_AF-A0A3R5UTQ5-F1
#
_entry.id   AF-A0A3R5UTQ5-F1
#
_cell.length_a   1.000
_cell.length_b   1.000
_cell.length_c   1.000
_cell.angle_alpha   90.00
_cell.angle_beta   90.00
_cell.angle_gamma   90.00
#
_symmetry.space_group_name_H-M   'P 1'
#
loop_
_entity.id
_entity.type
_entity.pdbx_description
1 polymer ?
#
loop_
_entity_poly.entity_id
_entity_poly.type
_entity_poly.pdbx_seq_one_letter_code
_entity_poly.pdbx_strand_id
1 'polypeptide(L)'
;MKKSILLLGSLALSASLYAQSQGKVGINETEPKATLDIKISDANKNSSTKEGILIPRVSRQRAADMGSDVTESTLIYVDDISNGSLTGTTSLVNEKGFYFFKDKVWRKIEGTSTFTRNVRTASELTVTVLPTDYFIYIERATKVNFPTPNEANKGQTVCLYSPDTSPDLADHAHFIGQYQTLQEGITSCYISTGKKWLNSSGF
;
A
#
# COMPACT_ATOMS: atom_id res chain seq x y z
N MET A 1 -20.89 -60.35 -10.60
CA MET A 1 -21.57 -59.21 -9.92
C MET A 1 -20.61 -58.28 -9.18
N LYS A 2 -19.63 -58.76 -8.39
CA LYS A 2 -18.67 -57.89 -7.65
C LYS A 2 -17.77 -57.00 -8.55
N LYS A 3 -17.36 -57.48 -9.74
CA LYS A 3 -16.52 -56.70 -10.69
C LYS A 3 -17.26 -55.52 -11.34
N SER A 4 -18.57 -55.68 -11.59
CA SER A 4 -19.40 -54.62 -12.19
C SER A 4 -19.69 -53.50 -11.20
N ILE A 5 -19.82 -53.78 -9.91
CA ILE A 5 -20.03 -52.76 -8.86
C ILE A 5 -18.78 -51.87 -8.71
N LEU A 6 -17.57 -52.46 -8.79
CA LEU A 6 -16.31 -51.70 -8.78
C LEU A 6 -16.18 -50.78 -10.01
N LEU A 7 -16.57 -51.26 -11.20
CA LEU A 7 -16.56 -50.44 -12.41
C LEU A 7 -17.57 -49.28 -12.32
N LEU A 8 -18.80 -49.55 -11.87
CA LEU A 8 -19.82 -48.50 -11.69
C LEU A 8 -19.41 -47.46 -10.63
N GLY A 9 -18.77 -47.90 -9.54
CA GLY A 9 -18.20 -46.99 -8.55
C GLY A 9 -17.11 -46.08 -9.15
N SER A 10 -16.17 -46.65 -9.92
CA SER A 10 -15.12 -45.86 -10.57
C SER A 10 -15.65 -44.88 -11.64
N LEU A 11 -16.74 -45.22 -12.31
CA LEU A 11 -17.38 -44.36 -13.30
C LEU A 11 -18.16 -43.21 -12.64
N ALA A 12 -18.81 -43.47 -11.50
CA ALA A 12 -19.49 -42.44 -10.72
C ALA A 12 -18.52 -41.44 -10.06
N LEU A 13 -17.35 -41.91 -9.60
CA LEU A 13 -16.29 -41.03 -9.07
C LEU A 13 -15.63 -40.20 -10.17
N SER A 14 -15.44 -40.74 -11.38
CA SER A 14 -14.89 -39.96 -12.50
C SER A 14 -15.90 -38.93 -13.04
N ALA A 15 -17.19 -39.28 -13.15
CA ALA A 15 -18.24 -38.33 -13.54
C ALA A 15 -18.38 -37.12 -12.59
N SER A 16 -18.11 -37.32 -11.30
CA SER A 16 -18.11 -36.24 -10.29
C SER A 16 -16.83 -35.40 -10.30
N LEU A 17 -15.74 -35.87 -10.90
CA LEU A 17 -14.54 -35.07 -11.19
C LEU A 17 -14.68 -34.25 -12.48
N TYR A 18 -15.52 -34.67 -13.43
CA TYR A 18 -15.89 -33.87 -14.60
C TYR A 18 -16.97 -32.81 -14.30
N ALA A 19 -17.49 -32.75 -13.07
CA ALA A 19 -18.68 -31.98 -12.69
C ALA A 19 -18.42 -30.54 -12.23
N GLN A 20 -17.28 -29.95 -12.54
CA GLN A 20 -17.13 -28.51 -12.42
C GLN A 20 -17.60 -27.88 -13.74
N SER A 21 -18.83 -27.37 -13.73
CA SER A 21 -19.58 -26.96 -14.92
C SER A 21 -18.79 -26.01 -15.83
N GLN A 22 -18.62 -26.40 -17.09
CA GLN A 22 -18.10 -25.53 -18.15
C GLN A 22 -16.70 -24.93 -17.91
N GLY A 23 -15.74 -25.73 -17.45
CA GLY A 23 -14.34 -25.31 -17.34
C GLY A 23 -14.06 -24.38 -16.15
N LYS A 24 -14.94 -24.40 -15.15
CA LYS A 24 -14.75 -23.72 -13.87
C LYS A 24 -14.36 -24.72 -12.80
N VAL A 25 -13.99 -24.26 -11.61
CA VAL A 25 -13.67 -25.08 -10.43
C VAL A 25 -14.18 -24.35 -9.19
N GLY A 26 -15.19 -24.86 -8.51
CA GLY A 26 -15.66 -24.41 -7.20
C GLY A 26 -15.03 -25.20 -6.05
N ILE A 27 -14.61 -24.51 -4.99
CA ILE A 27 -14.26 -25.11 -3.69
C ILE A 27 -15.21 -24.52 -2.64
N ASN A 28 -16.05 -25.38 -2.05
CA ASN A 28 -17.22 -24.98 -1.25
C ASN A 28 -18.17 -24.02 -2.01
N GLU A 29 -18.20 -24.12 -3.35
CA GLU A 29 -19.05 -23.31 -4.21
C GLU A 29 -19.75 -24.18 -5.26
N THR A 30 -21.09 -24.19 -5.25
CA THR A 30 -21.90 -25.00 -6.17
C THR A 30 -22.16 -24.32 -7.51
N GLU A 31 -22.06 -22.99 -7.59
CA GLU A 31 -22.23 -22.20 -8.81
C GLU A 31 -21.04 -21.24 -9.05
N PRO A 32 -19.86 -21.78 -9.46
CA PRO A 32 -18.64 -20.98 -9.61
C PRO A 32 -18.78 -19.81 -10.60
N LYS A 33 -18.37 -18.61 -10.17
CA LYS A 33 -18.42 -17.39 -10.99
C LYS A 33 -17.14 -17.12 -11.77
N ALA A 34 -16.06 -17.83 -11.46
CA ALA A 34 -14.76 -17.75 -12.13
C ALA A 34 -14.19 -19.15 -12.45
N THR A 35 -13.08 -19.22 -13.18
CA THR A 35 -12.38 -20.49 -13.47
C THR A 35 -11.97 -21.21 -12.19
N LEU A 36 -11.64 -20.48 -11.13
CA LEU A 36 -11.49 -20.98 -9.77
C LEU A 36 -12.26 -20.05 -8.83
N ASP A 37 -13.27 -20.57 -8.14
CA ASP A 37 -14.08 -19.85 -7.15
C ASP A 37 -14.00 -20.61 -5.82
N ILE A 38 -13.59 -19.92 -4.75
CA ILE A 38 -13.36 -20.52 -3.44
C ILE A 38 -14.17 -19.74 -2.42
N LYS A 39 -15.10 -20.42 -1.75
CA LYS A 39 -15.84 -19.87 -0.62
C LYS A 39 -15.44 -20.54 0.69
N ILE A 40 -15.69 -19.83 1.78
CA ILE A 40 -15.69 -20.45 3.10
C ILE A 40 -16.85 -21.44 3.20
N SER A 41 -16.69 -22.49 3.98
CA SER A 41 -17.80 -23.40 4.30
C SER A 41 -18.90 -22.66 5.06
N ASP A 42 -20.16 -23.04 4.84
CA ASP A 42 -21.31 -22.52 5.60
C ASP A 42 -21.15 -22.74 7.11
N ALA A 43 -20.51 -23.86 7.50
CA ALA A 43 -20.20 -24.16 8.90
C ALA A 43 -19.20 -23.17 9.52
N ASN A 44 -18.39 -22.49 8.70
CA ASN A 44 -17.33 -21.60 9.16
C ASN A 44 -17.77 -20.13 9.20
N LYS A 45 -18.97 -19.79 8.72
CA LYS A 45 -19.48 -18.40 8.64
C LYS A 45 -19.44 -17.63 9.97
N ASN A 46 -19.58 -18.34 11.09
CA ASN A 46 -19.59 -17.75 12.44
C ASN A 46 -18.39 -18.21 13.30
N SER A 47 -17.33 -18.71 12.66
CA SER A 47 -16.14 -19.26 13.31
C SER A 47 -14.88 -18.40 13.05
N SER A 48 -13.78 -18.73 13.72
CA SER A 48 -12.46 -18.10 13.58
C SER A 48 -11.45 -19.01 12.87
N THR A 49 -11.92 -19.81 11.91
CA THR A 49 -11.08 -20.72 11.12
C THR A 49 -10.10 -19.95 10.21
N LYS A 50 -8.97 -20.60 9.89
CA LYS A 50 -7.90 -20.01 9.08
C LYS A 50 -8.16 -20.32 7.59
N GLU A 51 -8.78 -19.37 6.89
CA GLU A 51 -9.16 -19.52 5.49
C GLU A 51 -8.21 -18.74 4.57
N GLY A 52 -7.92 -19.27 3.37
CA GLY A 52 -7.12 -18.58 2.37
C GLY A 52 -6.47 -19.51 1.34
N ILE A 53 -5.67 -18.92 0.45
CA ILE A 53 -4.87 -19.64 -0.54
C ILE A 53 -3.39 -19.46 -0.18
N LEU A 54 -2.70 -20.57 0.05
CA LEU A 54 -1.24 -20.57 0.14
C LEU A 54 -0.66 -20.80 -1.26
N ILE A 55 -0.15 -19.72 -1.85
CA ILE A 55 0.64 -19.76 -3.08
C ILE A 55 2.07 -20.26 -2.79
N PRO A 56 2.85 -20.65 -3.81
CA PRO A 56 4.24 -21.05 -3.62
C PRO A 56 5.07 -19.99 -2.88
N ARG A 57 5.77 -20.43 -1.84
CA ARG A 57 6.72 -19.62 -1.07
C ARG A 57 8.14 -19.99 -1.49
N VAL A 58 8.94 -18.99 -1.83
CA VAL A 58 10.29 -19.19 -2.34
C VAL A 58 11.24 -18.13 -1.80
N SER A 59 12.53 -18.48 -1.66
CA SER A 59 13.56 -17.48 -1.41
C SER A 59 13.81 -16.62 -2.66
N ARG A 60 14.44 -15.46 -2.48
CA ARG A 60 14.90 -14.62 -3.60
C ARG A 60 15.84 -15.39 -4.52
N GLN A 61 16.76 -16.19 -3.99
CA GLN A 61 17.62 -17.04 -4.82
C GLN A 61 16.78 -17.98 -5.71
N ARG A 62 15.80 -18.67 -5.14
CA ARG A 62 14.95 -19.58 -5.91
C ARG A 62 14.13 -18.83 -6.97
N ALA A 63 13.64 -17.63 -6.66
CA ALA A 63 12.96 -16.77 -7.63
C ALA A 63 13.89 -16.32 -8.78
N ALA A 64 15.18 -16.08 -8.50
CA ALA A 64 16.18 -15.79 -9.53
C ALA A 64 16.44 -17.03 -10.41
N ASP A 65 16.58 -18.20 -9.79
CA ASP A 65 16.83 -19.48 -10.48
C ASP A 65 15.68 -19.92 -11.41
N MET A 66 14.47 -19.39 -11.21
CA MET A 66 13.35 -19.60 -12.14
C MET A 66 13.60 -18.97 -13.53
N GLY A 67 14.52 -18.01 -13.62
CA GLY A 67 14.97 -17.44 -14.89
C GLY A 67 13.94 -16.52 -15.57
N SER A 68 14.29 -16.08 -16.78
CA SER A 68 13.49 -15.12 -17.56
C SER A 68 12.25 -15.72 -18.22
N ASP A 69 12.16 -17.04 -18.27
CA ASP A 69 11.13 -17.75 -19.05
C ASP A 69 9.90 -18.13 -18.22
N VAL A 70 9.82 -17.59 -17.00
CA VAL A 70 8.61 -17.64 -16.18
C VAL A 70 7.44 -17.01 -16.96
N THR A 71 6.30 -17.68 -16.96
CA THR A 71 5.08 -17.19 -17.59
C THR A 71 4.61 -15.91 -16.91
N GLU A 72 4.26 -14.90 -17.69
CA GLU A 72 3.68 -13.66 -17.17
C GLU A 72 2.42 -13.97 -16.34
N SER A 73 2.21 -13.19 -15.27
CA SER A 73 1.14 -13.39 -14.26
C SER A 73 1.38 -14.54 -13.28
N THR A 74 2.51 -15.23 -13.32
CA THR A 74 2.90 -16.18 -12.26
C THR A 74 3.01 -15.46 -10.92
N LEU A 75 2.37 -15.99 -9.88
CA LEU A 75 2.30 -15.39 -8.53
C LEU A 75 3.08 -16.23 -7.52
N ILE A 76 3.94 -15.58 -6.73
CA ILE A 76 4.72 -16.19 -5.64
C ILE A 76 4.69 -15.31 -4.39
N TYR A 77 5.02 -15.89 -3.25
CA TYR A 77 5.38 -15.15 -2.05
C TYR A 77 6.88 -15.35 -1.78
N VAL A 78 7.64 -14.26 -1.70
CA VAL A 78 9.06 -14.31 -1.32
C VAL A 78 9.15 -14.22 0.20
N ASP A 79 9.57 -15.31 0.85
CA ASP A 79 9.62 -15.44 2.31
C ASP A 79 11.03 -15.31 2.91
N ASP A 80 12.06 -15.35 2.07
CA ASP A 80 13.45 -15.14 2.44
C ASP A 80 14.22 -14.32 1.40
N ILE A 81 14.90 -13.28 1.87
CA ILE A 81 15.74 -12.36 1.07
C ILE A 81 17.21 -12.37 1.52
N SER A 82 17.59 -13.31 2.38
CA SER A 82 18.96 -13.45 2.88
C SER A 82 19.97 -13.87 1.80
N ASN A 83 19.48 -14.48 0.71
CA ASN A 83 20.26 -14.99 -0.44
C ASN A 83 19.73 -14.45 -1.78
N GLY A 84 20.46 -14.71 -2.88
CA GLY A 84 20.18 -14.15 -4.20
C GLY A 84 20.57 -12.67 -4.33
N SER A 85 20.80 -12.19 -5.55
CA SER A 85 21.18 -10.81 -5.85
C SER A 85 19.99 -9.98 -6.35
N LEU A 86 20.08 -8.65 -6.19
CA LEU A 86 19.15 -7.67 -6.76
C LEU A 86 19.51 -7.36 -8.21
N THR A 87 19.59 -8.39 -9.04
CA THR A 87 19.99 -8.27 -10.45
C THR A 87 19.10 -9.17 -11.32
N GLY A 88 18.98 -8.85 -12.61
CA GLY A 88 18.17 -9.65 -13.53
C GLY A 88 16.70 -9.70 -13.11
N THR A 89 16.12 -10.89 -13.07
CA THR A 89 14.69 -11.12 -12.79
C THR A 89 14.28 -10.68 -11.38
N THR A 90 15.22 -10.66 -10.42
CA THR A 90 14.96 -10.29 -9.02
C THR A 90 15.44 -8.88 -8.66
N SER A 91 15.71 -8.03 -9.64
CA SER A 91 16.14 -6.63 -9.43
C SER A 91 15.21 -5.78 -8.55
N LEU A 92 13.93 -6.15 -8.46
CA LEU A 92 12.91 -5.46 -7.65
C LEU A 92 12.49 -6.24 -6.40
N VAL A 93 13.18 -7.34 -6.05
CA VAL A 93 12.85 -8.20 -4.89
C VAL A 93 13.69 -7.80 -3.68
N ASN A 94 13.45 -6.59 -3.17
CA ASN A 94 14.19 -6.01 -2.03
C ASN A 94 13.61 -6.39 -0.67
N GLU A 95 12.36 -6.83 -0.62
CA GLU A 95 11.64 -7.16 0.61
C GLU A 95 10.86 -8.47 0.49
N LYS A 96 10.50 -9.06 1.63
CA LYS A 96 9.53 -10.17 1.65
C LYS A 96 8.16 -9.67 1.20
N GLY A 97 7.39 -10.51 0.52
CA GLY A 97 6.05 -10.13 0.09
C GLY A 97 5.53 -10.93 -1.10
N PHE A 98 4.38 -10.53 -1.60
CA PHE A 98 3.79 -11.09 -2.81
C PHE A 98 4.43 -10.49 -4.05
N TYR A 99 4.76 -11.32 -5.04
CA TYR A 99 5.32 -10.90 -6.32
C TYR A 99 4.62 -11.60 -7.47
N PHE A 100 4.39 -10.87 -8.56
CA PHE A 100 3.97 -11.45 -9.83
C PHE A 100 5.02 -11.22 -10.90
N PHE A 101 5.13 -12.16 -11.84
CA PHE A 101 6.08 -12.04 -12.94
C PHE A 101 5.50 -11.19 -14.07
N LYS A 102 6.22 -10.14 -14.47
CA LYS A 102 5.85 -9.25 -15.59
C LYS A 102 7.10 -8.57 -16.16
N ASP A 103 7.14 -8.40 -17.48
CA ASP A 103 8.26 -7.76 -18.19
C ASP A 103 9.63 -8.37 -17.84
N LYS A 104 9.69 -9.71 -17.69
CA LYS A 104 10.91 -10.46 -17.33
C LYS A 104 11.47 -10.15 -15.93
N VAL A 105 10.68 -9.53 -15.04
CA VAL A 105 11.06 -9.26 -13.66
C VAL A 105 9.95 -9.63 -12.67
N TRP A 106 10.33 -9.96 -11.44
CA TRP A 106 9.42 -10.12 -10.32
C TRP A 106 9.02 -8.75 -9.79
N ARG A 107 7.74 -8.39 -9.90
CA ARG A 107 7.19 -7.12 -9.40
C ARG A 107 6.40 -7.36 -8.12
N LYS A 108 6.71 -6.58 -7.09
CA LYS A 108 6.03 -6.65 -5.80
C LYS A 108 4.58 -6.21 -5.96
N ILE A 109 3.67 -6.91 -5.29
CA ILE A 109 2.29 -6.48 -5.09
C ILE A 109 2.28 -5.70 -3.79
N GLU A 110 2.25 -4.38 -3.90
CA GLU A 110 2.08 -3.48 -2.77
C GLU A 110 1.02 -2.43 -3.13
N GLY A 111 0.30 -1.96 -2.12
CA GLY A 111 -0.61 -0.84 -2.32
C GLY A 111 0.20 0.38 -2.74
N THR A 112 -0.22 1.06 -3.81
CA THR A 112 0.33 2.37 -4.14
C THR A 112 0.04 3.33 -2.99
N SER A 113 1.06 3.80 -2.28
CA SER A 113 0.94 5.00 -1.46
C SER A 113 0.89 6.20 -2.42
N THR A 114 -0.32 6.60 -2.82
CA THR A 114 -0.48 7.83 -3.57
C THR A 114 -0.18 9.01 -2.65
N PHE A 115 0.93 9.71 -2.93
CA PHE A 115 1.18 11.01 -2.32
C PHE A 115 0.30 12.05 -2.99
N THR A 116 -0.88 12.32 -2.43
CA THR A 116 -1.74 13.41 -2.88
C THR A 116 -1.25 14.72 -2.27
N ARG A 117 -0.80 15.67 -3.11
CA ARG A 117 -0.51 17.04 -2.67
C ARG A 117 -1.82 17.80 -2.49
N ASN A 118 -2.32 17.92 -1.26
CA ASN A 118 -3.48 18.75 -0.99
C ASN A 118 -3.07 20.23 -1.02
N VAL A 119 -3.61 20.98 -1.98
CA VAL A 119 -3.38 22.43 -2.13
C VAL A 119 -4.70 23.13 -1.88
N ARG A 120 -4.71 24.11 -0.97
CA ARG A 120 -5.92 24.90 -0.67
C ARG A 120 -5.64 26.37 -0.48
N THR A 121 -6.69 27.17 -0.64
CA THR A 121 -6.72 28.59 -0.28
C THR A 121 -7.40 28.73 1.09
N ALA A 122 -6.86 29.61 1.93
CA ALA A 122 -7.37 29.92 3.25
C ALA A 122 -7.68 31.42 3.34
N SER A 123 -8.94 31.74 3.65
CA SER A 123 -9.44 33.12 3.73
C SER A 123 -9.74 33.56 5.16
N GLU A 124 -9.50 32.70 6.15
CA GLU A 124 -9.72 32.98 7.56
C GLU A 124 -8.62 33.88 8.14
N LEU A 125 -8.95 34.61 9.22
CA LEU A 125 -7.96 35.40 9.96
C LEU A 125 -6.98 34.52 10.76
N THR A 126 -7.38 33.29 11.10
CA THR A 126 -6.54 32.29 11.76
C THR A 126 -6.63 30.98 11.00
N VAL A 127 -5.51 30.53 10.45
CA VAL A 127 -5.43 29.32 9.63
C VAL A 127 -4.85 28.19 10.47
N THR A 128 -5.48 27.01 10.46
CA THR A 128 -4.91 25.82 11.10
C THR A 128 -4.40 24.87 10.03
N VAL A 129 -3.16 24.38 10.19
CA VAL A 129 -2.56 23.37 9.30
C VAL A 129 -3.20 22.01 9.56
N LEU A 130 -3.75 21.39 8.52
CA LEU A 130 -4.35 20.06 8.58
C LEU A 130 -3.31 18.97 8.27
N PRO A 131 -3.46 17.74 8.78
CA PRO A 131 -2.57 16.62 8.47
C PRO A 131 -2.42 16.32 6.97
N THR A 132 -3.43 16.68 6.18
CA THR A 132 -3.46 16.45 4.74
C THR A 132 -2.85 17.59 3.93
N ASP A 133 -2.66 18.78 4.53
CA ASP A 133 -2.19 19.97 3.81
C ASP A 133 -0.75 19.78 3.31
N TYR A 134 -0.55 20.06 2.02
CA TYR A 134 0.77 20.17 1.40
C TYR A 134 1.11 21.62 1.06
N PHE A 135 0.14 22.40 0.58
CA PHE A 135 0.33 23.82 0.28
C PHE A 135 -0.90 24.63 0.67
N ILE A 136 -0.68 25.77 1.33
CA ILE A 136 -1.74 26.70 1.73
C ILE A 136 -1.43 28.08 1.16
N TYR A 137 -2.30 28.57 0.28
CA TYR A 137 -2.33 29.98 -0.10
C TYR A 137 -3.17 30.75 0.93
N ILE A 138 -2.58 31.71 1.62
CA ILE A 138 -3.21 32.49 2.69
C ILE A 138 -3.60 33.84 2.11
N GLU A 139 -4.89 34.19 2.10
CA GLU A 139 -5.31 35.49 1.56
C GLU A 139 -5.08 36.65 2.54
N ARG A 140 -5.30 36.40 3.84
CA ARG A 140 -5.46 37.49 4.82
C ARG A 140 -5.21 37.11 6.28
N ALA A 141 -4.65 35.94 6.54
CA ALA A 141 -4.49 35.50 7.93
C ALA A 141 -3.51 36.40 8.66
N THR A 142 -3.73 36.58 9.96
CA THR A 142 -2.77 37.21 10.87
C THR A 142 -2.08 36.19 11.77
N LYS A 143 -2.60 34.95 11.79
CA LYS A 143 -2.08 33.86 12.60
C LYS A 143 -2.21 32.51 11.89
N VAL A 144 -1.22 31.63 12.06
CA VAL A 144 -1.26 30.24 11.61
C VAL A 144 -0.98 29.31 12.79
N ASN A 145 -1.88 28.36 13.04
CA ASN A 145 -1.70 27.31 14.05
C ASN A 145 -1.15 26.05 13.38
N PHE A 146 0.01 25.60 13.83
CA PHE A 146 0.52 24.27 13.51
C PHE A 146 0.06 23.25 14.55
N PRO A 147 -0.18 21.99 14.17
CA PRO A 147 -0.46 20.94 15.13
C PRO A 147 0.79 20.66 15.97
N THR A 148 0.60 20.29 17.23
CA THR A 148 1.70 19.87 18.11
C THR A 148 2.49 18.71 17.47
N PRO A 149 3.81 18.83 17.30
CA PRO A 149 4.64 17.76 16.75
C PRO A 149 4.54 16.47 17.56
N ASN A 150 4.39 15.32 16.88
CA ASN A 150 4.38 13.98 17.47
C ASN A 150 4.75 12.92 16.43
N GLU A 151 4.91 11.66 16.82
CA GLU A 151 5.28 10.59 15.88
C GLU A 151 4.28 10.38 14.73
N ALA A 152 2.99 10.73 14.90
CA ALA A 152 1.97 10.57 13.86
C ALA A 152 2.09 11.62 12.74
N ASN A 153 2.65 12.81 13.02
CA ASN A 153 2.89 13.83 12.00
C ASN A 153 4.36 13.93 11.57
N LYS A 154 5.23 13.02 12.02
CA LYS A 154 6.63 12.99 11.61
C LYS A 154 6.75 12.79 10.09
N GLY A 155 7.48 13.70 9.45
CA GLY A 155 7.61 13.75 7.99
C GLY A 155 6.49 14.52 7.28
N GLN A 156 5.45 14.97 7.98
CA GLN A 156 4.45 15.88 7.39
C GLN A 156 5.17 17.14 6.90
N THR A 157 4.90 17.50 5.64
CA THR A 157 5.46 18.69 4.99
C THR A 157 4.32 19.60 4.55
N VAL A 158 4.40 20.87 4.92
CA VAL A 158 3.44 21.91 4.49
C VAL A 158 4.20 23.15 4.05
N CYS A 159 3.80 23.73 2.93
CA CYS A 159 4.27 25.02 2.45
C CYS A 159 3.16 26.06 2.57
N LEU A 160 3.51 27.28 2.95
CA LEU A 160 2.57 28.39 3.10
C LEU A 160 3.07 29.57 2.27
N TYR A 161 2.14 30.23 1.60
CA TYR A 161 2.40 31.49 0.90
C TYR A 161 1.34 32.50 1.31
N SER A 162 1.80 33.67 1.75
CA SER A 162 0.94 34.79 2.13
C SER A 162 1.38 36.02 1.33
N PRO A 163 0.57 36.54 0.40
CA PRO A 163 0.98 37.59 -0.53
C PRO A 163 1.02 38.97 0.13
N ASP A 164 0.11 39.25 1.07
CA ASP A 164 -0.16 40.61 1.57
C ASP A 164 -0.16 40.70 3.11
N THR A 165 0.12 39.59 3.81
CA THR A 165 0.20 39.58 5.28
C THR A 165 1.39 38.78 5.76
N SER A 166 1.87 39.09 6.98
CA SER A 166 2.92 38.36 7.70
C SER A 166 2.34 37.62 8.93
N PRO A 167 1.62 36.50 8.76
CA PRO A 167 1.00 35.78 9.87
C PRO A 167 2.01 35.32 10.94
N ASP A 168 1.64 35.46 12.21
CA ASP A 168 2.35 34.84 13.34
C ASP A 168 2.15 33.32 13.36
N LEU A 169 3.23 32.57 13.50
CA LEU A 169 3.16 31.11 13.67
C LEU A 169 2.92 30.81 15.14
N ALA A 170 1.73 30.34 15.48
CA ALA A 170 1.38 30.11 16.88
C ALA A 170 2.27 29.07 17.54
N ASP A 171 2.55 29.27 18.83
CA ASP A 171 3.35 28.37 19.66
C ASP A 171 4.78 28.19 19.13
N HIS A 172 5.53 29.30 19.19
CA HIS A 172 6.91 29.41 18.75
C HIS A 172 7.84 28.34 19.31
N ALA A 173 7.51 27.77 20.47
CA ALA A 173 8.28 26.71 21.09
C ALA A 173 8.33 25.46 20.20
N HIS A 174 7.35 25.24 19.33
CA HIS A 174 7.32 24.08 18.43
C HIS A 174 8.23 24.20 17.21
N PHE A 175 8.87 25.34 16.95
CA PHE A 175 9.66 25.56 15.74
C PHE A 175 11.18 25.53 15.99
N ILE A 176 11.93 25.11 14.97
CA ILE A 176 13.40 25.24 14.89
C ILE A 176 13.71 26.16 13.71
N GLY A 177 14.40 27.28 13.98
CA GLY A 177 14.83 28.26 12.98
C GLY A 177 14.58 29.71 13.42
N GLN A 178 15.19 30.67 12.72
CA GLN A 178 14.76 32.07 12.80
C GLN A 178 13.43 32.21 12.03
N TYR A 179 12.60 33.19 12.40
CA TYR A 179 11.26 33.48 11.88
C TYR A 179 10.10 32.70 12.54
N GLN A 180 9.53 33.37 13.54
CA GLN A 180 8.28 33.04 14.21
C GLN A 180 7.05 33.63 13.49
N THR A 181 7.27 34.37 12.40
CA THR A 181 6.25 34.91 11.51
C THR A 181 6.56 34.48 10.08
N LEU A 182 5.53 34.31 9.26
CA LEU A 182 5.70 34.22 7.81
C LEU A 182 6.09 35.59 7.27
N GLN A 183 6.92 35.60 6.22
CA GLN A 183 7.23 36.82 5.49
C GLN A 183 6.25 36.98 4.32
N GLU A 184 5.66 38.16 4.22
CA GLU A 184 4.82 38.54 3.09
C GLU A 184 5.56 38.36 1.75
N GLY A 185 4.87 37.78 0.77
CA GLY A 185 5.39 37.53 -0.58
C GLY A 185 6.41 36.39 -0.67
N ILE A 186 6.69 35.66 0.41
CA ILE A 186 7.63 34.53 0.41
C ILE A 186 6.92 33.22 0.75
N THR A 187 7.26 32.15 0.01
CA THR A 187 6.84 30.80 0.37
C THR A 187 7.75 30.24 1.45
N SER A 188 7.15 29.79 2.55
CA SER A 188 7.85 29.09 3.63
C SER A 188 7.34 27.66 3.77
N CYS A 189 8.23 26.68 3.71
CA CYS A 189 7.94 25.27 3.91
C CYS A 189 8.46 24.77 5.26
N TYR A 190 7.68 23.88 5.88
CA TYR A 190 7.98 23.29 7.18
C TYR A 190 7.82 21.78 7.12
N ILE A 191 8.72 21.07 7.80
CA ILE A 191 8.66 19.62 7.98
C ILE A 191 8.64 19.27 9.48
N SER A 192 7.72 18.40 9.89
CA SER A 192 7.70 17.90 11.26
C SER A 192 8.74 16.81 11.47
N THR A 193 9.55 16.97 12.50
CA THR A 193 10.51 15.96 12.98
C THR A 193 9.87 14.95 13.94
N GLY A 194 8.57 15.12 14.24
CA GLY A 194 7.87 14.44 15.32
C GLY A 194 8.09 15.05 16.71
N LYS A 195 8.97 16.06 16.83
CA LYS A 195 9.22 16.81 18.08
C LYS A 195 9.15 18.32 17.90
N LYS A 196 9.53 18.80 16.71
CA LYS A 196 9.52 20.20 16.29
C LYS A 196 9.20 20.31 14.80
N TRP A 197 8.72 21.48 14.39
CA TRP A 197 8.62 21.91 13.00
C TRP A 197 9.93 22.60 12.59
N LEU A 198 10.61 22.05 11.59
CA LEU A 198 11.81 22.63 11.01
C LEU A 198 11.42 23.44 9.76
N ASN A 199 11.87 24.70 9.66
CA ASN A 199 11.76 25.45 8.42
C ASN A 199 12.74 24.84 7.39
N SER A 200 12.20 24.33 6.28
CA SER A 200 12.97 23.69 5.20
C SER A 200 13.24 24.62 4.02
N SER A 201 12.70 25.84 4.06
CA SER A 201 13.08 26.93 3.16
C SER A 201 14.46 27.40 3.61
N GLY A 202 15.50 26.84 2.99
CA GLY A 202 16.88 27.23 3.27
C GLY A 202 17.08 28.72 3.06
N PHE A 203 17.76 29.37 4.01
CA PHE A 203 18.71 30.43 3.69
C PHE A 203 20.11 29.83 3.71
#